data_AF-A0A3G6N4I2-F1
#
_entry.id   AF-A0A3G6N4I2-F1
#
_cell.length_a   1.000
_cell.length_b   1.000
_cell.length_c   1.000
_cell.angle_alpha   90.00
_cell.angle_beta   90.00
_cell.angle_gamma   90.00
#
_symmetry.space_group_name_H-M   'P 1'
#
loop_
_entity.id
_entity.type
_entity.pdbx_description
1 polymer ?
#
loop_
_entity_poly.entity_id
_entity_poly.type
_entity_poly.pdbx_seq_one_letter_code
_entity_poly.pdbx_strand_id
1 'polypeptide(L)'
;MKNLFILIFSFLSIAIFSQNIKCEIIDYVKSIDNKEYSTYQYINSSYSYSRPFIVLVTSHNVFMEVHQKVPMIFSSKQEYTDVYLLGIKNFDKNNASMLDEKIIKNFIDDIVKYRIYNNLPDSNIEYALSQIKYLVDKDLCKFLICRKSKKL
;
A
#
# COMPACT_ATOMS: atom_id res chain seq x y z
N MET A 1 -30.22 -11.77 37.59
CA MET A 1 -30.63 -11.39 36.21
C MET A 1 -30.04 -10.05 35.74
N LYS A 2 -29.88 -9.01 36.57
CA LYS A 2 -29.22 -7.75 36.18
C LYS A 2 -27.80 -7.92 35.61
N ASN A 3 -27.00 -8.82 36.19
CA ASN A 3 -25.63 -9.07 35.73
C ASN A 3 -25.56 -9.78 34.35
N LEU A 4 -26.61 -10.50 33.95
CA LEU A 4 -26.67 -11.17 32.64
C LEU A 4 -26.92 -10.14 31.50
N PHE A 5 -27.76 -9.13 31.76
CA PHE A 5 -28.03 -8.06 30.81
C PHE A 5 -26.80 -7.16 30.56
N ILE A 6 -25.98 -6.91 31.59
CA ILE A 6 -24.73 -6.15 31.46
C ILE A 6 -23.73 -6.91 30.58
N LEU A 7 -23.61 -8.23 30.76
CA LEU A 7 -22.75 -9.08 29.92
C LEU A 7 -23.20 -9.04 28.45
N ILE A 8 -24.50 -9.17 28.19
CA ILE A 8 -25.06 -9.14 26.83
C ILE A 8 -24.80 -7.79 26.15
N PHE A 9 -24.94 -6.68 26.87
CA PHE A 9 -24.63 -5.35 26.33
C PHE A 9 -23.14 -5.16 26.01
N SER A 10 -22.25 -5.71 26.84
CA SER A 10 -20.81 -5.66 26.59
C SER A 10 -20.35 -6.52 25.40
N PHE A 11 -21.09 -7.57 25.04
CA PHE A 11 -20.82 -8.36 23.83
C PHE A 11 -21.36 -7.70 22.56
N LEU A 12 -22.51 -7.00 22.65
CA LEU A 12 -23.09 -6.25 21.52
C LEU A 12 -22.26 -5.04 21.11
N SER A 13 -21.54 -4.40 22.04
CA SER A 13 -20.65 -3.27 21.73
C SER A 13 -19.39 -3.65 20.93
N ILE A 14 -19.04 -4.94 20.84
CA ILE A 14 -17.87 -5.42 20.08
C ILE A 14 -18.20 -5.59 18.58
N ALA A 15 -19.49 -5.62 18.21
CA ALA A 15 -19.94 -5.91 16.85
C ALA A 15 -20.02 -4.68 15.92
N ILE A 16 -19.70 -3.49 16.40
CA ILE A 16 -19.84 -2.25 15.65
C ILE A 16 -18.43 -1.72 15.38
N PHE A 17 -18.15 -1.27 14.15
CA PHE A 17 -16.86 -0.79 13.61
C PHE A 17 -16.04 -1.78 12.77
N SER A 18 -16.68 -2.53 11.88
CA SER A 18 -16.05 -2.79 10.56
C SER A 18 -16.37 -1.62 9.62
N GLN A 19 -15.56 -0.57 9.65
CA GLN A 19 -15.62 0.47 8.63
C GLN A 19 -14.70 0.05 7.49
N ASN A 20 -15.27 -0.12 6.30
CA ASN A 20 -14.51 -0.31 5.06
C ASN A 20 -13.94 1.03 4.63
N ILE A 21 -12.62 1.15 4.59
CA ILE A 21 -11.93 2.32 4.06
C ILE A 21 -11.49 1.99 2.64
N LYS A 22 -11.98 2.77 1.69
CA LYS A 22 -11.47 2.79 0.33
C LYS A 22 -10.84 4.15 0.06
N CYS A 23 -9.55 4.17 -0.25
CA CYS A 23 -8.80 5.37 -0.53
C CYS A 23 -7.88 5.14 -1.73
N GLU A 24 -7.81 6.12 -2.63
CA GLU A 24 -6.91 6.12 -3.76
C GLU A 24 -6.31 7.53 -3.87
N ILE A 25 -4.98 7.62 -3.71
CA ILE A 25 -4.24 8.88 -3.75
C ILE A 25 -3.16 8.74 -4.80
N ILE A 26 -3.09 9.72 -5.69
CA ILE A 26 -2.11 9.77 -6.76
C ILE A 26 -1.49 11.15 -6.77
N ASP A 27 -0.16 11.20 -6.64
CA ASP A 27 0.61 12.41 -6.82
C ASP A 27 1.54 12.24 -8.01
N TYR A 28 1.20 12.95 -9.09
CA TYR A 28 2.05 13.01 -10.28
C TYR A 28 3.14 14.06 -10.09
N VAL A 29 4.33 13.78 -10.63
CA VAL A 29 5.41 14.75 -10.83
C VAL A 29 5.80 15.53 -9.55
N LYS A 30 6.13 14.79 -8.48
CA LYS A 30 6.92 15.34 -7.37
C LYS A 30 8.38 15.45 -7.81
N SER A 31 9.14 16.38 -7.25
CA SER A 31 10.56 16.54 -7.57
C SER A 31 11.41 16.74 -6.32
N ILE A 32 12.54 16.04 -6.24
CA ILE A 32 13.61 16.30 -5.27
C ILE A 32 14.90 16.44 -6.07
N ASP A 33 15.65 17.52 -5.86
CA ASP A 33 16.94 17.79 -6.51
C ASP A 33 16.87 17.58 -8.05
N ASN A 34 15.81 18.11 -8.68
CA ASN A 34 15.49 18.00 -10.12
C ASN A 34 15.22 16.57 -10.65
N LYS A 35 15.11 15.57 -9.78
CA LYS A 35 14.64 14.23 -10.16
C LYS A 35 13.17 14.07 -9.85
N GLU A 36 12.40 13.79 -10.90
CA GLU A 36 10.96 13.58 -10.80
C GLU A 36 10.62 12.17 -10.33
N TYR A 37 9.56 12.08 -9.54
CA TYR A 37 8.95 10.83 -9.12
C TYR A 37 7.44 10.99 -8.97
N SER A 38 6.73 9.87 -8.86
CA SER A 38 5.28 9.83 -8.70
C SER A 38 4.92 8.78 -7.68
N THR A 39 3.90 9.06 -6.88
CA THR A 39 3.45 8.17 -5.81
C THR A 39 2.00 7.80 -6.02
N TYR A 40 1.68 6.55 -5.74
CA TYR A 40 0.34 6.01 -5.79
C TYR A 40 0.08 5.21 -4.53
N GLN A 41 -1.06 5.45 -3.90
CA GLN A 41 -1.52 4.72 -2.72
C GLN A 41 -2.93 4.22 -3.00
N TYR A 42 -3.12 2.92 -2.81
CA TYR A 42 -4.42 2.27 -2.89
C TYR A 42 -4.70 1.51 -1.60
N ILE A 43 -5.81 1.85 -0.96
CA ILE A 43 -6.33 1.21 0.22
C ILE A 43 -7.74 0.74 -0.12
N ASN A 44 -8.00 -0.53 0.12
CA ASN A 44 -9.35 -1.07 0.08
C ASN A 44 -9.45 -2.12 1.20
N SER A 45 -9.58 -1.60 2.41
CA SER A 45 -9.36 -2.35 3.64
C SER A 45 -10.50 -2.14 4.63
N SER A 46 -11.10 -3.22 5.14
CA SER A 46 -11.83 -3.10 6.42
C SER A 46 -10.82 -2.93 7.56
N TYR A 47 -11.21 -2.26 8.63
CA TYR A 47 -10.37 -2.16 9.82
C TYR A 47 -10.00 -3.57 10.31
N SER A 48 -8.73 -3.94 10.19
CA SER A 48 -8.19 -5.26 10.53
C SER A 48 -6.94 -5.09 11.38
N TYR A 49 -6.78 -5.98 12.36
CA TYR A 49 -5.67 -5.96 13.29
C TYR A 49 -4.30 -6.15 12.61
N SER A 50 -4.24 -6.86 11.47
CA SER A 50 -2.96 -7.13 10.76
C SER A 50 -2.63 -6.14 9.65
N ARG A 51 -3.65 -5.58 8.97
CA ARG A 51 -3.56 -4.67 7.80
C ARG A 51 -2.18 -4.63 7.11
N PRO A 52 -1.81 -5.72 6.39
CA PRO A 52 -0.54 -5.80 5.69
C PRO A 52 -0.40 -4.69 4.64
N PHE A 53 0.82 -4.44 4.18
CA PHE A 53 1.05 -3.53 3.08
C PHE A 53 2.14 -4.01 2.14
N ILE A 54 2.05 -3.58 0.89
CA ILE A 54 3.02 -3.89 -0.17
C ILE A 54 3.59 -2.57 -0.67
N VAL A 55 4.92 -2.48 -0.73
CA VAL A 55 5.61 -1.33 -1.31
C VAL A 55 6.24 -1.74 -2.62
N LEU A 56 5.82 -1.13 -3.72
CA LEU A 56 6.33 -1.35 -5.06
C LEU A 56 7.18 -0.15 -5.49
N VAL A 57 8.40 -0.39 -5.97
CA VAL A 57 9.26 0.64 -6.54
C VAL A 57 9.57 0.29 -7.99
N THR A 58 9.44 1.26 -8.89
CA THR A 58 9.59 1.05 -10.32
C THR A 58 10.04 2.32 -11.05
N SER A 59 10.29 2.20 -12.35
CA SER A 59 10.53 3.34 -13.23
C SER A 59 9.22 4.10 -13.51
N HIS A 60 9.33 5.40 -13.76
CA HIS A 60 8.18 6.24 -14.08
C HIS A 60 7.35 5.70 -15.27
N ASN A 61 8.00 5.14 -16.30
CA ASN A 61 7.30 4.57 -17.45
C ASN A 61 6.41 3.39 -17.06
N VAL A 62 6.93 2.47 -16.24
CA VAL A 62 6.15 1.34 -15.74
C VAL A 62 5.02 1.83 -14.81
N PHE A 63 5.32 2.77 -13.92
CA PHE A 63 4.34 3.39 -13.03
C PHE A 63 3.10 3.90 -13.78
N MET A 64 3.31 4.68 -14.85
CA MET A 64 2.23 5.28 -15.62
C MET A 64 1.30 4.23 -16.24
N GLU A 65 1.80 3.04 -16.55
CA GLU A 65 1.01 1.97 -17.13
C GLU A 65 0.31 1.05 -16.11
N VAL A 66 0.86 0.92 -14.90
CA VAL A 66 0.39 -0.08 -13.93
C VAL A 66 -0.48 0.50 -12.83
N HIS A 67 -0.33 1.78 -12.45
CA HIS A 67 -1.07 2.33 -11.30
C HIS A 67 -2.60 2.20 -11.48
N GLN A 68 -3.13 2.48 -12.67
CA GLN A 68 -4.56 2.36 -12.99
C GLN A 68 -5.06 0.91 -12.97
N LYS A 69 -4.16 -0.07 -13.12
CA LYS A 69 -4.48 -1.49 -13.12
C LYS A 69 -4.54 -2.07 -11.71
N VAL A 70 -3.90 -1.43 -10.72
CA VAL A 70 -3.92 -1.87 -9.32
C VAL A 70 -5.36 -2.11 -8.84
N PRO A 71 -6.30 -1.15 -8.90
CA PRO A 71 -7.66 -1.36 -8.41
C PRO A 71 -8.44 -2.43 -9.20
N MET A 72 -8.12 -2.61 -10.49
CA MET A 72 -8.79 -3.59 -11.36
C MET A 72 -8.37 -5.03 -11.05
N ILE A 73 -7.10 -5.19 -10.67
CA ILE A 73 -6.46 -6.48 -10.42
C ILE A 73 -6.61 -6.90 -8.96
N PHE A 74 -6.75 -5.92 -8.05
CA PHE A 74 -6.90 -6.14 -6.63
C PHE A 74 -8.10 -7.06 -6.33
N SER A 75 -7.78 -8.24 -5.79
CA SER A 75 -8.79 -9.24 -5.45
C SER A 75 -9.36 -8.99 -4.07
N SER A 76 -10.60 -9.42 -3.82
CA SER A 76 -11.19 -9.47 -2.48
C SER A 76 -10.37 -10.33 -1.51
N LYS A 77 -9.52 -11.24 -2.00
CA LYS A 77 -8.56 -11.97 -1.15
C LYS A 77 -7.49 -11.08 -0.51
N GLN A 78 -7.35 -9.83 -0.97
CA GLN A 78 -6.42 -8.83 -0.45
C GLN A 78 -7.13 -7.69 0.27
N GLU A 79 -8.41 -7.83 0.65
CA GLU A 79 -9.26 -6.80 1.26
C GLU A 79 -8.77 -6.19 2.59
N TYR A 80 -7.52 -6.43 2.99
CA TYR A 80 -6.86 -5.82 4.15
C TYR A 80 -5.44 -5.33 3.80
N THR A 81 -5.08 -5.30 2.52
CA THR A 81 -3.72 -4.98 2.05
C THR A 81 -3.67 -3.58 1.47
N ASP A 82 -2.83 -2.73 2.05
CA ASP A 82 -2.54 -1.42 1.47
C ASP A 82 -1.45 -1.57 0.39
N VAL A 83 -1.63 -0.95 -0.76
CA VAL A 83 -0.66 -0.98 -1.87
C VAL A 83 -0.08 0.41 -2.06
N TYR A 84 1.24 0.50 -1.95
CA TYR A 84 2.02 1.70 -2.19
C TYR A 84 2.90 1.48 -3.41
N LEU A 85 2.91 2.43 -4.34
CA LEU A 85 3.66 2.35 -5.58
C LEU A 85 4.41 3.66 -5.82
N LEU A 86 5.71 3.55 -6.08
CA LEU A 86 6.62 4.65 -6.35
C LEU A 86 7.21 4.49 -7.75
N GLY A 87 7.03 5.50 -8.60
CA GLY A 87 7.61 5.58 -9.93
C GLY A 87 8.66 6.68 -10.00
N ILE A 88 9.93 6.32 -10.19
CA ILE A 88 11.04 7.30 -10.24
C ILE A 88 11.53 7.44 -11.70
N LYS A 89 11.78 8.68 -12.14
CA LYS A 89 12.28 8.96 -13.50
C LYS A 89 13.67 8.36 -13.71
N ASN A 90 13.85 7.62 -14.81
CA ASN A 90 15.09 6.93 -15.18
C ASN A 90 15.66 6.02 -14.08
N PHE A 91 14.79 5.36 -13.31
CA PHE A 91 15.20 4.44 -12.26
C PHE A 91 15.62 3.08 -12.81
N ASP A 92 16.78 2.61 -12.36
CA ASP A 92 17.28 1.24 -12.54
C ASP A 92 17.57 0.64 -11.17
N LYS A 93 16.88 -0.44 -10.81
CA LYS A 93 17.07 -1.12 -9.52
C LYS A 93 18.47 -1.69 -9.33
N ASN A 94 19.18 -2.00 -10.42
CA ASN A 94 20.51 -2.60 -10.35
C ASN A 94 21.60 -1.53 -10.21
N ASN A 95 21.24 -0.26 -10.44
CA ASN A 95 22.15 0.88 -10.40
C ASN A 95 21.42 2.10 -9.79
N ALA A 96 20.85 1.92 -8.60
CA ALA A 96 20.15 2.98 -7.91
C ALA A 96 21.15 4.06 -7.48
N SER A 97 20.88 5.31 -7.84
CA SER A 97 21.69 6.45 -7.40
C SER A 97 21.38 6.81 -5.94
N MET A 98 22.28 7.53 -5.28
CA MET A 98 22.02 8.08 -3.92
C MET A 98 20.73 8.94 -3.88
N LEU A 99 20.40 9.61 -4.99
CA LEU A 99 19.16 10.36 -5.11
C LEU A 99 17.92 9.46 -5.19
N ASP A 100 18.02 8.29 -5.83
CA ASP A 100 16.95 7.28 -5.82
C ASP A 100 16.71 6.74 -4.41
N GLU A 101 17.79 6.40 -3.71
CA GLU A 101 17.72 5.93 -2.32
C GLU A 101 17.08 6.98 -1.40
N LYS A 102 17.42 8.25 -1.59
CA LYS A 102 16.80 9.38 -0.86
C LYS A 102 15.31 9.49 -1.14
N ILE A 103 14.89 9.37 -2.40
CA ILE A 103 13.47 9.39 -2.78
C ILE A 103 12.72 8.20 -2.17
N ILE A 104 13.29 7.00 -2.26
CA ILE A 104 12.73 5.77 -1.66
C ILE A 104 12.58 5.93 -0.15
N LYS A 105 13.61 6.43 0.54
CA LYS A 105 13.57 6.66 1.99
C LYS A 105 12.46 7.63 2.38
N ASN A 106 12.35 8.78 1.70
CA ASN A 106 11.29 9.74 1.96
C ASN A 106 9.90 9.12 1.76
N PHE A 107 9.74 8.31 0.72
CA PHE A 107 8.48 7.61 0.47
C PHE A 107 8.13 6.62 1.59
N ILE A 108 9.11 5.86 2.08
CA ILE A 108 8.94 4.94 3.22
C ILE A 108 8.63 5.70 4.51
N ASP A 109 9.29 6.84 4.76
CA ASP A 109 9.00 7.71 5.91
C ASP A 109 7.53 8.18 5.89
N ASP A 110 7.00 8.55 4.72
CA ASP A 110 5.60 8.97 4.58
C ASP A 110 4.62 7.82 4.83
N ILE A 111 4.94 6.60 4.38
CA ILE A 111 4.15 5.39 4.69
C ILE A 111 4.14 5.15 6.19
N VAL A 112 5.30 5.17 6.84
CA VAL A 112 5.42 4.96 8.29
C VAL A 112 4.62 6.01 9.06
N LYS A 113 4.75 7.29 8.71
CA LYS A 113 3.96 8.37 9.34
C LYS A 113 2.46 8.13 9.19
N TYR A 114 1.98 7.77 8.00
CA TYR A 114 0.57 7.44 7.78
C TYR A 114 0.13 6.29 8.70
N ARG A 115 0.92 5.22 8.79
CA ARG A 115 0.58 4.06 9.61
C ARG A 115 0.57 4.37 11.11
N ILE A 116 1.54 5.14 11.61
CA ILE A 116 1.56 5.61 13.01
C ILE A 116 0.32 6.46 13.30
N TYR A 117 0.02 7.43 12.42
CA TYR A 117 -1.13 8.33 12.60
C TYR A 117 -2.46 7.58 12.67
N ASN A 118 -2.60 6.50 11.91
CA ASN A 118 -3.80 5.66 11.88
C ASN A 118 -3.74 4.48 12.86
N ASN A 119 -2.75 4.43 13.76
CA ASN A 119 -2.55 3.36 14.73
C ASN A 119 -2.52 1.95 14.10
N LEU A 120 -1.83 1.82 12.97
CA LEU A 120 -1.71 0.56 12.23
C LEU A 120 -0.48 -0.24 12.72
N PRO A 121 -0.51 -1.58 12.63
CA PRO A 121 0.63 -2.43 13.00
C PRO A 121 1.83 -2.20 12.07
N ASP A 122 2.98 -2.77 12.42
CA ASP A 122 4.16 -2.81 11.53
C ASP A 122 4.63 -1.44 11.02
N SER A 123 4.48 -0.42 11.87
CA SER A 123 4.80 0.97 11.59
C SER A 123 6.28 1.31 11.81
N ASN A 124 7.18 0.33 11.69
CA ASN A 124 8.61 0.56 11.86
C ASN A 124 9.31 0.69 10.49
N ILE A 125 10.34 1.53 10.44
CA ILE A 125 11.03 1.88 9.19
C ILE A 125 11.74 0.69 8.56
N GLU A 126 12.38 -0.15 9.37
CA GLU A 126 13.15 -1.32 8.92
C GLU A 126 12.25 -2.35 8.23
N TYR A 127 11.08 -2.60 8.82
CA TYR A 127 10.05 -3.46 8.26
C TYR A 127 9.52 -2.86 6.97
N ALA A 128 9.16 -1.59 6.93
CA ALA A 128 8.67 -0.93 5.72
C ALA A 128 9.70 -1.00 4.57
N LEU A 129 10.99 -0.81 4.85
CA LEU A 129 12.07 -1.01 3.90
C LEU A 129 12.15 -2.46 3.42
N SER A 130 12.00 -3.43 4.32
CA SER A 130 12.01 -4.87 3.97
C SER A 130 10.82 -5.30 3.08
N GLN A 131 9.73 -4.52 3.08
CA GLN A 131 8.56 -4.77 2.23
C GLN A 131 8.73 -4.25 0.80
N ILE A 132 9.81 -3.52 0.48
CA ILE A 132 10.06 -3.02 -0.87
C ILE A 132 10.22 -4.20 -1.85
N LYS A 133 9.41 -4.17 -2.90
CA LYS A 133 9.53 -5.03 -4.08
C LYS A 133 9.78 -4.17 -5.31
N TYR A 134 10.80 -4.52 -6.08
CA TYR A 134 11.11 -3.85 -7.32
C TYR A 134 10.32 -4.45 -8.48
N LEU A 135 9.41 -3.66 -9.04
CA LEU A 135 8.59 -4.04 -10.18
C LEU A 135 9.32 -3.62 -11.47
N VAL A 136 10.03 -4.57 -12.09
CA VAL A 136 10.84 -4.31 -13.30
C VAL A 136 9.99 -4.31 -14.57
N ASP A 137 8.98 -5.17 -14.62
CA ASP A 137 8.04 -5.29 -15.72
C ASP A 137 6.63 -4.85 -15.29
N LYS A 138 5.66 -5.01 -16.17
CA LYS A 138 4.28 -4.55 -15.95
C LYS A 138 3.41 -5.58 -15.24
N ASP A 139 4.01 -6.69 -14.77
CA ASP A 139 3.29 -7.83 -14.22
C ASP A 139 3.03 -7.66 -12.72
N LEU A 140 1.94 -6.95 -12.40
CA LEU A 140 1.47 -6.78 -11.03
C LEU A 140 1.11 -8.11 -10.35
N CYS A 141 0.82 -9.18 -11.12
CA CYS A 141 0.44 -10.48 -10.56
C CYS A 141 1.58 -11.22 -9.87
N LYS A 142 2.82 -10.76 -10.04
CA LYS A 142 3.96 -11.25 -9.25
C LYS A 142 3.85 -10.90 -7.77
N PHE A 143 3.14 -9.81 -7.46
CA PHE A 143 3.06 -9.26 -6.10
C PHE A 143 1.62 -9.17 -5.58
N LEU A 144 0.64 -9.03 -6.47
CA LEU A 144 -0.77 -8.99 -6.14
C LEU A 144 -1.44 -10.33 -6.44
N ILE A 145 -2.48 -10.66 -5.67
CA ILE A 145 -3.31 -11.84 -5.90
C ILE A 145 -4.28 -11.52 -7.03
N CYS A 146 -3.83 -11.70 -8.27
CA CYS A 146 -4.68 -11.56 -9.43
C CYS A 146 -5.78 -12.62 -9.46
N ARG A 147 -7.00 -12.21 -9.83
CA ARG A 147 -8.00 -13.17 -10.27
C ARG A 147 -7.45 -13.85 -11.52
N LYS A 148 -7.32 -15.19 -11.52
CA LYS A 148 -7.10 -15.93 -12.76
C LYS A 148 -8.25 -15.53 -13.70
N SER A 149 -7.91 -14.95 -14.84
CA SER A 149 -8.88 -14.78 -15.92
C SER A 149 -9.55 -16.13 -16.12
N LYS A 150 -10.85 -16.22 -15.85
CA LYS A 150 -11.64 -17.30 -16.43
C LYS A 150 -11.46 -17.09 -17.93
N LYS A 151 -10.72 -17.98 -18.60
CA LYS A 151 -10.72 -18.03 -20.06
C LYS A 151 -12.19 -18.01 -20.48
N LEU A 152 -12.61 -16.92 -21.10
CA LEU A 152 -13.86 -16.83 -21.85
C LEU A 152 -13.73 -17.72 -23.09
#